data_AF-A0ABD0Q8I7-F1
#
_entry.id   AF-A0ABD0Q8I7-F1
#
_cell.length_a   1.000
_cell.length_b   1.000
_cell.length_c   1.000
_cell.angle_alpha   90.00
_cell.angle_beta   90.00
_cell.angle_gamma   90.00
#
_symmetry.space_group_name_H-M   'P 1'
#
loop_
_entity.id
_entity.type
_entity.pdbx_description
1 polymer ?
#
loop_
_entity_poly.entity_id
_entity_poly.type
_entity_poly.pdbx_seq_one_letter_code
_entity_poly.pdbx_strand_id
1 'polypeptide(L)'
;YSLNATVSDGRFSVMVGVGVQVEQATDEMVQNAVTLHFQDLSPEDFVGVYMEELKKVLRTSLIGDGTGVIDGPDPLHILGVQPLSRSGQLEVLLAVETPDGGYMGPGELALKLEEAKGFLKGALRVVSILDQSCSGELECGERVCELTLSLDPIGLVTYTTSRVSFVSPRFSRKEMCTCP
;
A
#
# COMPACT_ATOMS: atom_id res chain seq x y z
N TYR A 1 4.41 7.64 -18.02
CA TYR A 1 4.87 7.42 -19.41
C TYR A 1 3.82 6.65 -20.17
N SER A 2 3.61 6.97 -21.45
CA SER A 2 2.72 6.20 -22.33
C SER A 2 3.53 5.68 -23.50
N LEU A 3 3.41 4.40 -23.80
CA LEU A 3 4.17 3.72 -24.84
C LEU A 3 3.26 2.78 -25.65
N ASN A 4 3.63 2.55 -26.91
CA ASN A 4 2.94 1.57 -27.75
C ASN A 4 3.78 0.29 -27.80
N ALA A 5 3.17 -0.83 -27.45
CA ALA A 5 3.77 -2.15 -27.60
C ALA A 5 3.17 -2.82 -28.83
N THR A 6 3.97 -3.55 -29.59
CA THR A 6 3.48 -4.41 -30.67
C THR A 6 3.60 -5.86 -30.25
N VAL A 7 2.48 -6.59 -30.27
CA VAL A 7 2.40 -8.01 -29.95
C VAL A 7 2.18 -8.77 -31.25
N SER A 8 3.00 -9.79 -31.51
CA SER A 8 2.91 -10.61 -32.72
C SER A 8 2.99 -12.10 -32.39
N ASP A 9 2.18 -12.90 -33.10
CA ASP A 9 2.27 -14.37 -33.10
C ASP A 9 3.10 -14.90 -34.29
N GLY A 10 3.76 -14.01 -35.04
CA GLY A 10 4.53 -14.32 -36.24
C GLY A 10 3.74 -14.24 -37.56
N ARG A 11 2.39 -14.23 -37.51
CA ARG A 11 1.53 -14.05 -38.69
C ARG A 11 0.73 -12.75 -38.63
N PHE A 12 0.25 -12.40 -37.44
CA PHE A 12 -0.49 -11.19 -37.15
C PHE A 12 0.28 -10.35 -36.14
N SER A 13 0.11 -9.03 -36.23
CA SER A 13 0.71 -8.08 -35.29
C SER A 13 -0.32 -7.04 -34.91
N VAL A 14 -0.44 -6.76 -33.62
CA VAL A 14 -1.36 -5.76 -33.07
C VAL A 14 -0.58 -4.78 -32.21
N MET A 15 -0.87 -3.50 -32.37
CA MET A 15 -0.34 -2.44 -31.51
C MET A 15 -1.30 -2.19 -30.35
N VAL A 16 -0.77 -2.14 -29.13
CA VAL A 16 -1.50 -1.88 -27.90
C VAL A 16 -0.86 -0.72 -27.14
N GLY A 17 -1.68 0.14 -26.54
CA GLY A 17 -1.21 1.20 -25.67
C GLY A 17 -0.88 0.65 -24.28
N VAL A 18 0.23 1.10 -23.70
CA VAL A 18 0.69 0.74 -22.36
C VAL A 18 0.96 2.02 -21.58
N GLY A 19 0.38 2.12 -20.39
CA GLY A 19 0.66 3.19 -19.44
C GLY A 19 1.64 2.70 -18.37
N VAL A 20 2.66 3.49 -18.08
CA VAL A 20 3.60 3.28 -16.97
C VAL A 20 3.46 4.44 -16.01
N GLN A 21 2.93 4.17 -14.83
CA GLN A 21 2.89 5.12 -13.72
C GLN A 21 4.11 4.89 -12.84
N VAL A 22 4.83 5.96 -12.53
CA VAL A 22 5.97 5.93 -11.62
C VAL A 22 5.69 6.92 -10.52
N GLU A 23 5.82 6.45 -9.29
CA GLU A 23 5.59 7.21 -8.08
C GLU A 23 6.82 7.06 -7.19
N GLN A 24 7.35 8.19 -6.72
CA GLN A 24 8.51 8.20 -5.84
C GLN A 24 8.03 8.12 -4.39
N ALA A 25 8.42 7.06 -3.67
CA ALA A 25 8.21 7.00 -2.23
C ALA A 25 9.17 7.98 -1.53
N THR A 26 8.62 8.97 -0.82
CA THR A 26 9.38 9.92 -0.01
C THR A 26 9.49 9.45 1.44
N ASP A 27 10.47 9.97 2.18
CA ASP A 27 10.62 9.65 3.61
C ASP A 27 9.37 10.06 4.41
N GLU A 28 8.72 11.17 4.04
CA GLU A 28 7.48 11.62 4.69
C GLU A 28 6.32 10.64 4.46
N MET A 29 6.18 10.08 3.25
CA MET A 29 5.20 9.03 2.98
C MET A 29 5.48 7.81 3.86
N VAL A 30 6.74 7.37 3.92
CA VAL A 30 7.14 6.20 4.70
C VAL A 30 6.91 6.43 6.18
N GLN A 31 7.20 7.61 6.73
CA GLN A 31 6.97 7.94 8.15
C GLN A 31 5.49 8.01 8.54
N ASN A 32 4.61 8.28 7.57
CA ASN A 32 3.16 8.39 7.80
C ASN A 32 2.38 7.16 7.31
N ALA A 33 3.07 6.13 6.82
CA ALA A 33 2.43 4.96 6.27
C ALA A 33 1.87 4.00 7.34
N VAL A 34 0.78 3.33 6.99
CA VAL A 34 0.12 2.27 7.77
C VAL A 34 0.10 0.98 6.95
N THR A 35 0.27 -0.16 7.60
CA THR A 35 0.23 -1.48 6.97
C THR A 35 -1.15 -2.11 7.18
N LEU A 36 -1.83 -2.49 6.09
CA LEU A 36 -3.02 -3.31 6.11
C LEU A 36 -2.65 -4.77 5.88
N HIS A 37 -3.26 -5.68 6.64
CA HIS A 37 -3.18 -7.11 6.41
C HIS A 37 -4.50 -7.65 5.88
N PHE A 38 -4.43 -8.44 4.82
CA PHE A 38 -5.55 -9.18 4.24
C PHE A 38 -5.29 -10.69 4.38
N GLN A 39 -6.35 -11.47 4.55
CA GLN A 39 -6.26 -12.92 4.64
C GLN A 39 -6.66 -13.57 3.32
N ASP A 40 -5.91 -14.59 2.90
CA ASP A 40 -6.19 -15.41 1.71
C ASP A 40 -6.32 -14.60 0.41
N LEU A 41 -5.56 -13.51 0.30
CA LEU A 41 -5.50 -12.66 -0.88
C LEU A 41 -4.09 -12.73 -1.48
N SER A 42 -3.98 -13.16 -2.75
CA SER A 42 -2.69 -13.17 -3.44
C SER A 42 -2.26 -11.75 -3.85
N PRO A 43 -0.96 -11.45 -3.92
CA PRO A 43 -0.49 -10.17 -4.46
C PRO A 43 -1.00 -9.90 -5.88
N GLU A 44 -1.03 -10.93 -6.75
CA GLU A 44 -1.48 -10.84 -8.13
C GLU A 44 -2.97 -10.49 -8.24
N ASP A 45 -3.83 -11.13 -7.43
CA ASP A 45 -5.25 -10.81 -7.40
C ASP A 45 -5.47 -9.41 -6.83
N PHE A 46 -4.71 -9.03 -5.79
CA PHE A 46 -4.79 -7.68 -5.23
C PHE A 46 -4.47 -6.62 -6.30
N VAL A 47 -3.28 -6.67 -6.92
CA VAL A 47 -2.88 -5.66 -7.89
C VAL A 47 -3.72 -5.69 -9.17
N GLY A 48 -4.19 -6.88 -9.59
CA GLY A 48 -4.92 -7.07 -10.84
C GLY A 48 -6.42 -6.80 -10.76
N VAL A 49 -7.03 -6.96 -9.58
CA VAL A 49 -8.49 -6.94 -9.41
C VAL A 49 -8.93 -5.97 -8.32
N TYR A 50 -8.29 -5.97 -7.15
CA TYR A 50 -8.84 -5.32 -5.95
C TYR A 50 -8.21 -3.97 -5.59
N MET A 51 -7.04 -3.64 -6.11
CA MET A 51 -6.30 -2.43 -5.74
C MET A 51 -7.10 -1.14 -5.99
N GLU A 52 -7.74 -1.03 -7.15
CA GLU A 52 -8.57 0.14 -7.48
C GLU A 52 -9.86 0.19 -6.65
N GLU A 53 -10.44 -0.96 -6.30
CA GLU A 53 -11.59 -1.04 -5.40
C GLU A 53 -11.22 -0.58 -3.99
N LEU A 54 -10.08 -1.03 -3.46
CA LEU A 54 -9.55 -0.58 -2.17
C LEU A 54 -9.39 0.94 -2.19
N LYS A 55 -8.69 1.48 -3.19
CA LYS A 55 -8.47 2.92 -3.32
C LYS A 55 -9.80 3.69 -3.38
N LYS A 56 -10.78 3.19 -4.14
CA LYS A 56 -12.11 3.80 -4.22
C LYS A 56 -12.81 3.85 -2.85
N VAL A 57 -12.87 2.73 -2.13
CA VAL A 57 -13.52 2.66 -0.82
C VAL A 57 -12.82 3.60 0.17
N LEU A 58 -11.48 3.55 0.21
CA LEU A 58 -10.70 4.37 1.13
C LEU A 58 -10.80 5.87 0.81
N ARG A 59 -10.85 6.30 -0.45
CA ARG A 59 -11.09 7.72 -0.80
C ARG A 59 -12.41 8.20 -0.21
N THR A 60 -13.48 7.43 -0.40
CA THR A 60 -14.80 7.78 0.12
C THR A 60 -14.83 7.85 1.64
N SER A 61 -14.17 6.91 2.33
CA SER A 61 -14.20 6.84 3.79
C SER A 61 -13.21 7.78 4.49
N LEU A 62 -12.03 8.04 3.91
CA LEU A 62 -10.95 8.78 4.57
C LEU A 62 -10.94 10.27 4.23
N ILE A 63 -11.33 10.63 3.01
CA ILE A 63 -11.19 11.99 2.46
C ILE A 63 -12.56 12.67 2.34
N GLY A 64 -13.64 11.88 2.20
CA GLY A 64 -14.99 12.37 2.39
C GLY A 64 -15.46 13.39 1.35
N ASP A 65 -14.95 13.38 0.11
CA ASP A 65 -15.36 14.37 -0.89
C ASP A 65 -16.84 14.25 -1.28
N GLY A 66 -17.46 13.06 -1.18
CA GLY A 66 -18.87 12.80 -1.53
C GLY A 66 -19.28 13.16 -2.98
N THR A 67 -18.38 13.79 -3.75
CA THR A 67 -18.56 14.30 -5.10
C THR A 67 -17.97 13.36 -6.12
N GLY A 68 -17.06 12.45 -5.72
CA GLY A 68 -16.45 11.45 -6.59
C GLY A 68 -15.54 12.05 -7.66
N VAL A 69 -15.11 13.31 -7.48
CA VAL A 69 -14.23 14.03 -8.40
C VAL A 69 -13.07 14.56 -7.59
N ILE A 70 -11.95 13.84 -7.65
CA ILE A 70 -10.67 14.30 -7.15
C ILE A 70 -10.07 15.18 -8.25
N ASP A 71 -10.07 16.49 -8.05
CA ASP A 71 -9.29 17.42 -8.86
C ASP A 71 -7.82 17.28 -8.46
N GLY A 72 -7.09 16.33 -9.07
CA GLY A 72 -5.66 16.14 -8.79
C GLY A 72 -5.16 14.70 -8.89
N PRO A 73 -3.88 14.48 -8.55
CA PRO A 73 -3.33 13.14 -8.37
C PRO A 73 -4.07 12.40 -7.24
N ASP A 74 -4.02 11.07 -7.31
CA ASP A 74 -4.64 10.21 -6.31
C ASP A 74 -3.96 10.39 -4.93
N PRO A 75 -4.67 10.83 -3.89
CA PRO A 75 -4.11 11.04 -2.55
C PRO A 75 -3.81 9.73 -1.81
N LEU A 76 -4.23 8.59 -2.35
CA LEU A 76 -3.90 7.26 -1.80
C LEU A 76 -2.69 6.67 -2.50
N HIS A 77 -1.62 6.54 -1.72
CA HIS A 77 -0.32 6.07 -2.18
C HIS A 77 -0.06 4.66 -1.67
N ILE A 78 0.09 3.68 -2.56
CA ILE A 78 0.46 2.30 -2.19
C ILE A 78 1.96 2.18 -2.38
N LEU A 79 2.69 2.13 -1.27
CA LEU A 79 4.15 2.13 -1.24
C LEU A 79 4.74 0.72 -1.42
N GLY A 80 3.99 -0.31 -1.05
CA GLY A 80 4.47 -1.68 -1.12
C GLY A 80 3.36 -2.72 -0.98
N VAL A 81 3.55 -3.85 -1.66
CA VAL A 81 2.69 -5.03 -1.58
C VAL A 81 3.58 -6.25 -1.40
N GLN A 82 3.42 -7.01 -0.32
CA GLN A 82 4.21 -8.22 -0.10
C GLN A 82 3.44 -9.30 0.67
N PRO A 83 3.64 -10.58 0.36
CA PRO A 83 3.05 -11.66 1.14
C PRO A 83 3.71 -11.74 2.53
N LEU A 84 2.90 -11.88 3.57
CA LEU A 84 3.36 -12.09 4.93
C LEU A 84 3.67 -13.57 5.17
N SER A 85 4.85 -14.03 4.76
CA SER A 85 5.37 -15.38 5.07
C SER A 85 4.32 -16.53 4.91
N ARG A 86 4.39 -17.60 5.71
CA ARG A 86 3.53 -18.79 5.58
C ARG A 86 2.08 -18.61 6.07
N SER A 87 1.67 -17.41 6.47
CA SER A 87 0.31 -17.18 7.02
C SER A 87 -0.77 -17.05 5.93
N GLY A 88 -0.37 -16.99 4.66
CA GLY A 88 -1.31 -16.75 3.55
C GLY A 88 -1.90 -15.34 3.58
N GLN A 89 -1.29 -14.43 4.33
CA GLN A 89 -1.72 -13.04 4.42
C GLN A 89 -0.94 -12.16 3.44
N LEU A 90 -1.56 -11.06 3.04
CA LEU A 90 -0.97 -10.02 2.21
C LEU A 90 -0.79 -8.75 3.04
N GLU A 91 0.39 -8.17 3.00
CA GLU A 91 0.66 -6.85 3.53
C GLU A 91 0.60 -5.80 2.42
N VAL A 92 -0.17 -4.74 2.66
CA VAL A 92 -0.22 -3.56 1.81
C VAL A 92 0.16 -2.35 2.64
N LEU A 93 1.24 -1.68 2.25
CA LEU A 93 1.72 -0.46 2.89
C LEU A 93 1.17 0.75 2.14
N LEU A 94 0.49 1.65 2.85
CA LEU A 94 -0.12 2.82 2.24
C LEU A 94 0.06 4.09 3.07
N ALA A 95 0.13 5.22 2.38
CA ALA A 95 0.12 6.57 2.94
C ALA A 95 -1.00 7.38 2.28
N VAL A 96 -1.52 8.38 2.99
CA VAL A 96 -2.64 9.20 2.52
C VAL A 96 -2.27 10.67 2.60
N GLU A 97 -2.26 11.35 1.46
CA GLU A 97 -2.07 12.79 1.37
C GLU A 97 -3.32 13.52 1.88
N THR A 98 -3.12 14.59 2.65
CA THR A 98 -4.23 15.41 3.13
C THR A 98 -4.58 16.52 2.13
N PRO A 99 -5.84 17.02 2.12
CA PRO A 99 -6.23 18.11 1.22
C PRO A 99 -5.42 19.40 1.41
N ASP A 100 -4.92 19.65 2.62
CA ASP A 100 -4.14 20.85 2.97
C ASP A 100 -2.63 20.67 2.68
N GLY A 101 -2.23 19.53 2.09
CA GLY A 101 -0.85 19.12 1.84
C GLY A 101 -0.24 18.26 2.96
N GLY A 102 0.85 17.55 2.65
CA GLY A 102 1.47 16.61 3.58
C GLY A 102 0.64 15.34 3.80
N TYR A 103 1.00 14.52 4.79
CA TYR A 103 0.41 13.19 4.98
C TYR A 103 -0.32 13.03 6.32
N MET A 104 -1.40 12.25 6.31
CA MET A 104 -2.13 11.87 7.50
C MET A 104 -1.24 11.05 8.42
N GLY A 105 -1.13 11.46 9.69
CA GLY A 105 -0.27 10.77 10.66
C GLY A 105 -0.67 9.30 10.88
N PRO A 106 0.27 8.41 11.21
CA PRO A 106 0.03 6.97 11.20
C PRO A 106 -1.05 6.53 12.21
N GLY A 107 -1.13 7.19 13.37
CA GLY A 107 -2.18 6.92 14.36
C GLY A 107 -3.58 7.40 13.91
N GLU A 108 -3.67 8.60 13.31
CA GLU A 108 -4.94 9.10 12.77
C GLU A 108 -5.42 8.22 11.61
N LEU A 109 -4.51 7.86 10.71
CA LEU A 109 -4.80 7.00 9.57
C LEU A 109 -5.27 5.61 10.03
N ALA A 110 -4.61 5.00 11.01
CA ALA A 110 -5.03 3.71 11.54
C ALA A 110 -6.44 3.77 12.18
N LEU A 111 -6.75 4.82 12.94
CA LEU A 111 -8.08 5.01 13.52
C LEU A 111 -9.16 5.13 12.44
N LYS A 112 -8.95 5.96 11.43
CA LYS A 112 -9.90 6.11 10.31
C LYS A 112 -10.01 4.83 9.47
N LEU A 113 -8.93 4.06 9.31
CA LEU A 113 -8.96 2.77 8.63
C LEU A 113 -9.75 1.71 9.42
N GLU A 114 -9.69 1.72 10.75
CA GLU A 114 -10.54 0.85 11.58
C GLU A 114 -12.03 1.19 11.41
N GLU A 115 -12.39 2.47 11.29
CA GLU A 115 -13.76 2.88 10.96
C GLU A 115 -14.16 2.45 9.54
N ALA A 116 -13.25 2.57 8.57
CA ALA A 116 -13.47 2.21 7.18
C ALA A 116 -13.53 0.68 6.94
N LYS A 117 -12.97 -0.11 7.85
CA LYS A 117 -12.88 -1.59 7.78
C LYS A 117 -14.23 -2.26 7.53
N GLY A 118 -15.32 -1.70 8.05
CA GLY A 118 -16.67 -2.22 7.84
C GLY A 118 -17.17 -2.19 6.38
N PHE A 119 -16.60 -1.31 5.55
CA PHE A 119 -16.91 -1.21 4.12
C PHE A 119 -16.08 -2.18 3.27
N LEU A 120 -14.94 -2.64 3.78
CA LEU A 120 -14.04 -3.57 3.11
C LEU A 120 -14.46 -5.02 3.39
N LYS A 121 -15.01 -5.70 2.38
CA LYS A 121 -15.63 -7.03 2.51
C LYS A 121 -15.05 -8.03 1.51
N GLY A 122 -15.36 -9.31 1.70
CA GLY A 122 -14.90 -10.38 0.83
C GLY A 122 -13.37 -10.48 0.85
N ALA A 123 -12.75 -10.47 -0.33
CA ALA A 123 -11.30 -10.55 -0.49
C ALA A 123 -10.56 -9.35 0.12
N LEU A 124 -11.20 -8.18 0.20
CA LEU A 124 -10.63 -6.98 0.84
C LEU A 124 -10.87 -6.92 2.35
N ARG A 125 -11.36 -7.99 2.99
CA ARG A 125 -11.53 -8.00 4.44
C ARG A 125 -10.17 -7.84 5.13
N VAL A 126 -9.99 -6.69 5.78
CA VAL A 126 -8.80 -6.39 6.57
C VAL A 126 -8.85 -7.19 7.87
N VAL A 127 -7.75 -7.89 8.20
CA VAL A 127 -7.62 -8.65 9.46
C VAL A 127 -6.93 -7.84 10.54
N SER A 128 -5.88 -7.11 10.20
CA SER A 128 -5.13 -6.24 11.10
C SER A 128 -4.69 -4.96 10.40
N ILE A 129 -4.57 -3.91 11.19
CA ILE A 129 -4.06 -2.60 10.81
C ILE A 129 -2.89 -2.32 11.73
N LEU A 130 -1.71 -2.04 11.15
CA LEU A 130 -0.50 -1.73 11.91
C LEU A 130 -0.07 -0.30 11.58
N ASP A 131 -0.22 0.58 12.56
CA ASP A 131 0.37 1.92 12.54
C ASP A 131 1.90 1.84 12.76
N GLN A 132 2.57 2.93 13.11
CA GLN A 132 4.02 2.91 13.40
C GLN A 132 4.35 2.77 14.88
N SER A 133 3.46 2.16 15.65
CA SER A 133 3.71 1.84 17.05
C SER A 133 4.42 0.48 17.18
N CYS A 134 5.20 0.32 18.25
CA CYS A 134 5.74 -0.99 18.62
C CYS A 134 4.60 -1.95 18.99
N SER A 135 4.73 -3.20 18.56
CA SER A 135 3.80 -4.30 18.84
C SER A 135 3.68 -4.65 20.33
N GLY A 136 4.71 -4.29 21.12
CA GLY A 136 4.85 -4.69 22.51
C GLY A 136 5.44 -6.09 22.71
N GLU A 137 5.81 -6.79 21.62
CA GLU A 137 6.49 -8.09 21.69
C GLU A 137 7.94 -7.95 22.16
N LEU A 138 8.57 -6.79 21.92
CA LEU A 138 9.93 -6.50 22.35
C LEU A 138 9.97 -5.93 23.79
N GLU A 139 10.49 -6.68 24.75
CA GLU A 139 10.66 -6.22 26.12
C GLU A 139 11.90 -5.30 26.26
N CYS A 140 11.66 -3.98 26.35
CA CYS A 140 12.73 -2.97 26.47
C CYS A 140 13.10 -2.58 27.92
N GLY A 141 12.36 -3.03 28.94
CA GLY A 141 12.59 -2.63 30.33
C GLY A 141 12.45 -1.12 30.51
N GLU A 142 13.50 -0.45 30.98
CA GLU A 142 13.55 1.02 31.17
C GLU A 142 13.89 1.80 29.89
N ARG A 143 14.17 1.11 28.77
CA ARG A 143 14.49 1.73 27.47
C ARG A 143 13.22 2.08 26.69
N VAL A 144 13.37 2.94 25.70
CA VAL A 144 12.27 3.31 24.80
C VAL A 144 12.25 2.33 23.62
N CYS A 145 11.08 1.83 23.25
CA CYS A 145 10.92 1.06 22.01
C CYS A 145 10.73 2.02 20.85
N GLU A 146 11.57 1.90 19.83
CA GLU A 146 11.43 2.60 18.56
C GLU A 146 11.17 1.59 17.45
N LEU A 147 10.16 1.90 16.64
CA LEU A 147 9.88 1.18 15.40
C LEU A 147 10.45 1.97 14.23
N THR A 148 11.19 1.29 13.36
CA THR A 148 11.59 1.83 12.06
C THR A 148 10.93 1.04 10.94
N LEU A 149 10.21 1.75 10.07
CA LEU A 149 9.75 1.25 8.78
C LEU A 149 10.74 1.67 7.69
N SER A 150 11.21 0.73 6.88
CA SER A 150 12.16 1.01 5.81
C SER A 150 11.77 0.32 4.51
N LEU A 151 11.97 1.01 3.39
CA LEU A 151 11.88 0.45 2.04
C LEU A 151 13.28 0.01 1.57
N ASP A 152 13.41 -1.21 1.05
CA ASP A 152 14.65 -1.68 0.42
C ASP A 152 14.70 -1.20 -1.04
N PRO A 153 15.59 -0.26 -1.40
CA PRO A 153 15.62 0.32 -2.74
C PRO A 153 16.12 -0.65 -3.82
N ILE A 154 16.75 -1.76 -3.45
CA ILE A 154 17.29 -2.76 -4.39
C ILE A 154 16.46 -4.04 -4.35
N GLY A 155 15.91 -4.38 -3.19
CA GLY A 155 14.99 -5.50 -3.01
C GLY A 155 13.61 -5.22 -3.56
N LEU A 156 13.46 -5.20 -4.88
CA LEU A 156 12.17 -5.02 -5.55
C LEU A 156 11.37 -6.33 -5.61
N VAL A 157 10.04 -6.20 -5.53
CA VAL A 157 9.08 -7.26 -5.86
C VAL A 157 8.30 -6.88 -7.10
N THR A 158 7.89 -7.88 -7.87
CA THR A 158 7.12 -7.68 -9.10
C THR A 158 5.98 -8.68 -9.15
N TYR A 159 4.78 -8.18 -9.37
CA TYR A 159 3.59 -8.99 -9.60
C TYR A 159 3.02 -8.66 -10.97
N THR A 160 2.88 -9.67 -11.81
CA THR A 160 2.42 -9.51 -13.18
C THR A 160 1.15 -10.30 -13.39
N THR A 161 0.14 -9.64 -13.94
CA THR A 161 -1.14 -10.23 -14.32
C THR A 161 -1.34 -10.12 -15.83
N SER A 162 -2.50 -10.54 -16.33
CA SER A 162 -2.86 -10.37 -17.74
C SER A 162 -3.04 -8.91 -18.17
N ARG A 163 -3.20 -7.96 -17.23
CA ARG A 163 -3.56 -6.56 -17.52
C ARG A 163 -2.59 -5.53 -16.93
N VAL A 164 -1.96 -5.84 -15.80
CA VAL A 164 -1.09 -4.93 -15.07
C VAL A 164 0.16 -5.63 -14.59
N SER A 165 1.27 -4.90 -14.59
CA SER A 165 2.49 -5.28 -13.89
C SER A 165 2.76 -4.24 -12.82
N PHE A 166 2.89 -4.69 -11.58
CA PHE A 166 3.15 -3.84 -10.43
C PHE A 166 4.55 -4.13 -9.88
N VAL A 167 5.31 -3.06 -9.60
CA VAL A 167 6.67 -3.15 -9.05
C VAL A 167 6.73 -2.24 -7.82
N SER A 168 7.16 -2.77 -6.69
CA SER A 168 7.38 -1.99 -5.47
C SER A 168 8.63 -2.46 -4.73
N PRO A 169 9.25 -1.63 -3.89
CA PRO A 169 10.26 -2.09 -2.95
C PRO A 169 9.66 -3.05 -1.93
N ARG A 170 10.49 -3.95 -1.40
CA ARG A 170 10.18 -4.66 -0.15
C ARG A 170 10.22 -3.67 1.00
N PHE A 171 9.38 -3.88 1.99
CA PHE A 171 9.41 -3.09 3.21
C PHE A 171 9.58 -3.99 4.43
N SER A 172 10.24 -3.45 5.45
CA SER A 172 10.46 -4.13 6.71
C SER A 172 10.16 -3.22 7.88
N ARG A 173 9.54 -3.80 8.90
CA ARG A 173 9.31 -3.18 10.20
C ARG A 173 10.32 -3.76 11.18
N LYS A 174 11.08 -2.90 11.84
CA LYS A 174 12.08 -3.31 12.82
C LYS A 174 11.86 -2.55 14.12
N GLU A 175 11.64 -3.30 15.19
CA GLU A 175 11.61 -2.76 16.55
C GLU A 175 13.00 -2.83 17.17
N MET A 176 13.40 -1.77 17.87
CA MET A 176 14.64 -1.74 18.64
C MET A 176 14.48 -0.94 19.92
N CYS A 177 15.19 -1.35 20.97
CA CYS A 177 15.22 -0.60 22.22
C CYS A 177 16.35 0.43 22.19
N THR A 178 16.01 1.71 22.25
CA THR A 178 16.95 2.82 22.30
C THR A 178 17.10 3.34 23.72
N CYS A 179 18.30 3.86 24.04
CA CYS A 179 18.49 4.59 25.28
C CYS A 179 17.87 5.99 25.12
N PRO A 180 17.07 6.48 26.09
CA PRO A 180 16.48 7.81 26.06
C PRO A 180 17.53 8.94 26.12
#